data_AF-A0A1Y3UJT7-F1
#
_entry.id   AF-A0A1Y3UJT7-F1
#
_cell.length_a   1.000
_cell.length_b   1.000
_cell.length_c   1.000
_cell.angle_alpha   90.00
_cell.angle_beta   90.00
_cell.angle_gamma   90.00
#
_symmetry.space_group_name_H-M   'P 1'
#
loop_
_entity.id
_entity.type
_entity.pdbx_description
1 polymer ?
#
loop_
_entity_poly.entity_id
_entity_poly.type
_entity_poly.pdbx_seq_one_letter_code
_entity_poly.pdbx_strand_id
1 'polypeptide(L)'
;MFSFLDMINSSLSYFNLDVKLKSRIYIIIALLGDIYLVYVTFRLFMNHVWLRALLYCLAVIGLTYFIYLNFVFYFLEKTSRFDFISPRVAKITGQKFEDGKAKTPLDAQQRLAAELANRSNGLFANADTIPAAVAIDEHEQHNLHRVVDQLLMEGVFVNGYDGLSEKGIVEQYQATEKPVTALNSQSVPPYFELVHDELQHRLEIYIGMNQMERRPVGHITKIGLTDVHTAHDKYQLYLATVVVTGGPNKIAGRSGSTILTEEDYGLQVQVAYKQRNNA
;
A
#
# COMPACT_ATOMS: atom_id res chain seq x y z
N MET A 1 37.09 -5.72 -7.94
CA MET A 1 36.81 -7.16 -8.08
C MET A 1 35.31 -7.31 -8.19
N PHE A 2 34.81 -7.08 -9.41
CA PHE A 2 33.40 -7.12 -9.77
C PHE A 2 32.97 -8.58 -9.82
N SER A 3 32.36 -9.02 -8.72
CA SER A 3 31.98 -10.40 -8.49
C SER A 3 30.70 -10.69 -9.26
N PHE A 4 30.63 -11.88 -9.85
CA PHE A 4 29.51 -12.52 -10.57
C PHE A 4 28.09 -12.17 -10.05
N LEU A 5 27.96 -11.84 -8.77
CA LEU A 5 26.76 -11.28 -8.13
C LEU A 5 26.24 -9.98 -8.76
N ASP A 6 27.11 -9.03 -9.14
CA ASP A 6 26.71 -7.79 -9.83
C ASP A 6 26.20 -8.06 -11.24
N MET A 7 26.79 -9.06 -11.92
CA MET A 7 26.35 -9.49 -13.25
C MET A 7 24.98 -10.17 -13.21
N ILE A 8 24.73 -11.00 -12.20
CA ILE A 8 23.42 -11.62 -11.95
C ILE A 8 22.38 -10.56 -11.57
N ASN A 9 22.74 -9.60 -10.71
CA ASN A 9 21.83 -8.54 -10.30
C ASN A 9 21.45 -7.64 -11.49
N SER A 10 22.44 -7.28 -12.32
CA SER A 10 22.23 -6.54 -13.57
C SER A 10 21.37 -7.32 -14.58
N SER A 11 21.62 -8.62 -14.78
CA SER A 11 20.85 -9.41 -15.74
C SER A 11 19.41 -9.67 -15.25
N LEU A 12 19.20 -9.84 -13.94
CA LEU A 12 17.88 -10.03 -13.34
C LEU A 12 17.07 -8.73 -13.25
N SER A 13 17.72 -7.57 -13.24
CA SER A 13 17.03 -6.28 -13.28
C SER A 13 16.54 -5.91 -14.68
N TYR A 14 17.17 -6.43 -15.74
CA TYR A 14 16.84 -6.10 -17.13
C TYR A 14 15.65 -6.90 -17.70
N PHE A 15 15.41 -8.09 -17.17
CA PHE A 15 14.19 -8.84 -17.46
C PHE A 15 13.17 -8.54 -16.36
N ASN A 16 11.97 -8.13 -16.76
CA ASN A 16 10.81 -7.90 -15.89
C ASN A 16 10.27 -9.24 -15.36
N LEU A 17 11.13 -10.01 -14.69
CA LEU A 17 10.84 -11.35 -14.17
C LEU A 17 10.06 -11.20 -12.88
N ASP A 18 8.96 -11.95 -12.79
CA ASP A 18 8.15 -12.08 -11.59
C ASP A 18 9.01 -12.20 -10.33
N VAL A 19 8.64 -11.48 -9.27
CA VAL A 19 9.38 -11.44 -7.99
C VAL A 19 9.60 -12.86 -7.43
N LYS A 20 8.68 -13.79 -7.70
CA LYS A 20 8.81 -15.22 -7.36
C LYS A 20 10.03 -15.87 -8.00
N LEU A 21 10.39 -15.50 -9.22
CA LEU A 21 11.50 -16.09 -9.97
C LEU A 21 12.86 -15.60 -9.44
N LYS A 22 12.96 -14.30 -9.08
CA LYS A 22 14.16 -13.75 -8.42
C LYS A 22 14.44 -14.46 -7.10
N SER A 23 13.42 -14.61 -6.24
CA SER A 23 13.60 -15.30 -4.96
C SER A 23 13.96 -16.78 -5.11
N ARG A 24 13.42 -17.48 -6.11
CA ARG A 24 13.81 -18.87 -6.42
C ARG A 24 15.28 -19.00 -6.81
N ILE A 25 15.79 -18.05 -7.60
CA ILE A 25 17.21 -18.02 -7.98
C ILE A 25 18.10 -17.79 -6.75
N TYR A 26 17.71 -16.87 -5.87
CA TYR A 26 18.44 -16.63 -4.61
C TYR A 26 18.49 -17.87 -3.71
N ILE A 27 17.41 -18.65 -3.64
CA ILE A 27 17.38 -19.91 -2.88
C ILE A 27 18.35 -20.94 -3.48
N ILE A 28 18.40 -21.05 -4.81
CA ILE A 28 19.33 -21.97 -5.50
C ILE A 28 20.78 -21.59 -5.23
N ILE A 29 21.11 -20.29 -5.29
CA ILE A 29 22.46 -19.79 -4.98
C ILE A 29 22.82 -20.05 -3.51
N ALA A 30 21.89 -19.81 -2.59
CA ALA A 30 22.09 -20.09 -1.17
C ALA A 30 22.34 -21.58 -0.91
N LEU A 31 21.60 -22.47 -1.58
CA LEU A 31 21.76 -23.93 -1.49
C LEU A 31 23.13 -24.39 -1.99
N LEU A 32 23.64 -23.81 -3.09
CA LEU A 32 24.99 -24.07 -3.57
C LEU A 32 26.06 -23.62 -2.57
N GLY A 33 25.86 -22.47 -1.93
CA GLY A 33 26.72 -21.98 -0.86
C GLY A 33 26.73 -22.90 0.37
N ASP A 34 25.57 -23.42 0.75
CA ASP A 34 25.43 -24.33 1.90
C ASP A 34 26.11 -25.69 1.65
N ILE A 35 25.97 -26.27 0.45
CA ILE A 35 26.70 -27.48 0.05
C ILE A 35 28.22 -27.27 0.15
N TYR A 36 28.72 -26.10 -0.28
CA TYR A 36 30.13 -25.76 -0.15
C TYR A 36 30.55 -25.65 1.32
N LEU A 37 29.71 -25.07 2.17
CA LEU A 37 30.00 -24.90 3.60
C LEU A 37 30.00 -26.24 4.35
N VAL A 38 29.14 -27.18 3.95
CA VAL A 38 29.17 -28.59 4.41
C VAL A 38 30.51 -29.25 4.04
N TYR A 39 30.97 -29.07 2.80
CA TYR A 39 32.26 -29.61 2.34
C TYR A 39 33.44 -29.06 3.16
N VAL A 40 33.48 -27.74 3.38
CA VAL A 40 34.51 -27.09 4.20
C VAL A 40 34.48 -27.60 5.64
N THR A 41 33.28 -27.76 6.20
CA THR A 41 33.09 -28.30 7.56
C THR A 41 33.64 -29.72 7.68
N PHE A 42 33.35 -30.60 6.72
CA PHE A 42 33.86 -31.97 6.70
C PHE A 42 35.40 -32.00 6.60
N ARG A 43 35.98 -31.14 5.76
CA ARG A 43 37.44 -31.00 5.62
C ARG A 43 38.10 -30.51 6.91
N LEU A 44 37.45 -29.63 7.67
CA LEU A 44 37.95 -29.13 8.96
C LEU A 44 37.94 -30.20 10.06
N PHE A 45 36.96 -31.10 10.04
CA PHE A 45 36.93 -32.28 10.91
C PHE A 45 38.10 -33.24 10.60
N MET A 46 38.40 -33.47 9.32
CA MET A 46 39.55 -34.28 8.91
C MET A 46 40.89 -33.66 9.30
N ASN A 47 40.97 -32.32 9.42
CA ASN A 47 42.19 -31.61 9.79
C ASN A 47 42.36 -31.44 11.32
N HIS A 48 41.59 -32.16 12.13
CA HIS A 48 41.62 -32.12 13.60
C HIS A 48 41.45 -30.72 14.23
N VAL A 49 40.85 -29.75 13.52
CA VAL A 49 40.56 -28.41 14.05
C VAL A 49 39.15 -28.37 14.62
N TRP A 50 38.94 -29.11 15.72
CA TRP A 50 37.63 -29.39 16.32
C TRP A 50 36.82 -28.14 16.67
N LEU A 51 37.44 -27.12 17.27
CA LEU A 51 36.72 -25.91 17.69
C LEU A 51 36.15 -25.12 16.50
N ARG A 52 36.94 -24.97 15.43
CA ARG A 52 36.47 -24.30 14.21
C ARG A 52 35.45 -25.17 13.48
N ALA A 53 35.68 -26.48 13.38
CA ALA A 53 34.75 -27.41 12.76
C ALA A 53 33.37 -27.41 13.45
N LEU A 54 33.33 -27.30 14.79
CA LEU A 54 32.09 -27.22 15.55
C LEU A 54 31.33 -25.92 15.28
N LEU A 55 32.01 -24.77 15.22
CA LEU A 55 31.38 -23.48 14.89
C LEU A 55 30.81 -23.48 13.46
N TYR A 56 31.54 -24.02 12.50
CA TYR A 56 31.06 -24.16 11.12
C TYR A 56 29.89 -25.15 11.01
N CYS A 57 29.91 -26.25 11.78
CA CYS A 57 28.80 -27.19 11.86
C CYS A 57 27.51 -26.51 12.37
N LEU A 58 27.61 -25.68 13.41
CA LEU A 58 26.48 -24.91 13.93
C LEU A 58 25.97 -23.91 12.89
N ALA A 59 26.87 -23.25 12.15
CA ALA A 59 26.53 -22.34 11.07
C ALA A 59 25.80 -23.04 9.91
N VAL A 60 26.27 -24.24 9.49
CA VAL A 60 25.55 -25.09 8.50
C VAL A 60 24.15 -25.37 8.99
N ILE A 61 23.97 -25.87 10.21
CA ILE A 61 22.64 -26.22 10.74
C ILE A 61 21.70 -25.02 10.70
N GLY A 62 22.18 -23.82 11.07
CA GLY A 62 21.41 -22.59 10.99
C GLY A 62 21.06 -22.19 9.55
N LEU A 63 22.04 -22.17 8.64
CA LEU A 63 21.85 -21.79 7.25
C LEU A 63 20.96 -22.78 6.50
N THR A 64 21.20 -24.09 6.63
CA THR A 64 20.35 -25.14 6.07
C THR A 64 18.90 -25.01 6.57
N TYR A 65 18.70 -24.66 7.85
CA TYR A 65 17.37 -24.41 8.40
C TYR A 65 16.67 -23.21 7.72
N PHE A 66 17.38 -22.09 7.53
CA PHE A 66 16.84 -20.93 6.81
C PHE A 66 16.56 -21.23 5.33
N ILE A 67 17.43 -21.98 4.66
CA ILE A 67 17.24 -22.40 3.26
C ILE A 67 16.02 -23.32 3.15
N TYR A 68 15.85 -24.25 4.08
CA TYR A 68 14.68 -25.13 4.13
C TYR A 68 13.37 -24.33 4.29
N LEU A 69 13.31 -23.37 5.22
CA LEU A 69 12.13 -22.52 5.40
C LEU A 69 11.81 -21.71 4.14
N ASN A 70 12.83 -21.09 3.52
CA ASN A 70 12.67 -20.33 2.29
C ASN A 70 12.25 -21.22 1.11
N PHE A 71 12.80 -22.44 1.01
CA PHE A 71 12.44 -23.40 -0.02
C PHE A 71 10.98 -23.83 0.09
N VAL A 72 10.52 -24.19 1.30
CA VAL A 72 9.11 -24.58 1.52
C VAL A 72 8.16 -23.41 1.25
N PHE A 73 8.53 -22.19 1.65
CA PHE A 73 7.72 -21.00 1.43
C PHE A 73 7.57 -20.65 -0.06
N TYR A 74 8.66 -20.68 -0.84
CA TYR A 74 8.67 -20.23 -2.24
C TYR A 74 8.32 -21.31 -3.27
N PHE A 75 8.51 -22.60 -2.96
CA PHE A 75 8.14 -23.70 -3.86
C PHE A 75 6.81 -24.37 -3.53
N LEU A 76 6.35 -24.35 -2.27
CA LEU A 76 5.16 -25.11 -1.86
C LEU A 76 3.92 -24.25 -1.57
N GLU A 77 4.03 -22.92 -1.62
CA GLU A 77 2.95 -21.94 -1.32
C GLU A 77 2.15 -22.26 -0.03
N LYS A 78 2.78 -22.98 0.91
CA LYS A 78 2.21 -23.33 2.21
C LYS A 78 3.16 -22.86 3.30
N THR A 79 2.61 -22.16 4.29
CA THR A 79 3.29 -21.90 5.55
C THR A 79 3.52 -23.23 6.27
N SER A 80 4.77 -23.69 6.32
CA SER A 80 5.13 -24.93 7.01
C SER A 80 4.82 -24.79 8.50
N ARG A 81 4.22 -25.83 9.10
CA ARG A 81 3.82 -25.88 10.52
C ARG A 81 5.01 -25.91 11.51
N PHE A 82 6.24 -25.71 11.03
CA PHE A 82 7.47 -25.75 11.81
C PHE A 82 8.08 -24.37 12.05
N ASP A 83 7.28 -23.31 11.98
CA ASP A 83 7.70 -21.97 12.37
C ASP A 83 7.59 -21.75 13.89
N PHE A 84 8.38 -22.51 14.66
CA PHE A 84 8.42 -22.40 16.13
C PHE A 84 9.33 -21.27 16.63
N ILE A 85 10.15 -20.69 15.77
CA ILE A 85 11.15 -19.68 16.16
C ILE A 85 10.70 -18.26 15.82
N SER A 86 9.88 -18.04 14.77
CA SER A 86 9.31 -16.73 14.44
C SER A 86 8.64 -16.01 15.63
N PRO A 87 7.79 -16.65 16.48
CA PRO A 87 7.14 -15.93 17.57
C PRO A 87 8.06 -15.55 18.75
N ARG A 88 9.22 -16.21 18.92
CA ARG A 88 10.14 -15.92 20.04
C ARG A 88 11.18 -14.86 19.70
N VAL A 89 11.62 -14.77 18.44
CA VAL A 89 12.58 -13.74 18.00
C VAL A 89 11.88 -12.37 17.84
N ALA A 90 10.60 -12.36 17.47
CA ALA A 90 9.75 -11.16 17.40
C ALA A 90 9.62 -10.42 18.74
N LYS A 91 9.49 -11.16 19.86
CA LYS A 91 9.36 -10.57 21.21
C LYS A 91 10.61 -9.87 21.72
N ILE A 92 11.79 -10.30 21.27
CA ILE A 92 13.07 -9.78 21.76
C ILE A 92 13.54 -8.59 20.90
N THR A 93 13.19 -8.56 19.62
CA THR A 93 13.68 -7.56 18.66
C THR A 93 12.72 -6.37 18.49
N GLY A 94 11.50 -6.45 19.03
CA GLY A 94 10.47 -5.40 18.87
C GLY A 94 9.94 -5.23 17.45
N GLN A 95 10.52 -5.96 16.49
CA GLN A 95 10.00 -6.07 15.13
C GLN A 95 8.81 -7.01 15.14
N LYS A 96 7.62 -6.46 14.90
CA LYS A 96 6.50 -7.23 14.38
C LYS A 96 6.95 -7.75 13.02
N PHE A 97 7.29 -9.03 12.95
CA PHE A 97 7.30 -9.72 11.65
C PHE A 97 5.84 -9.67 11.19
N GLU A 98 5.54 -8.72 10.30
CA GLU A 98 4.24 -8.61 9.65
C GLU A 98 3.87 -10.00 9.14
N ASP A 99 2.67 -10.46 9.48
CA ASP A 99 2.17 -11.77 9.07
C ASP A 99 2.43 -11.94 7.57
N GLY A 100 3.23 -12.96 7.25
CA GLY A 100 3.76 -13.27 5.93
C GLY A 100 2.71 -13.69 4.91
N LYS A 101 1.56 -13.04 4.87
CA LYS A 101 0.90 -12.77 3.60
C LYS A 101 1.80 -11.77 2.91
N ALA A 102 2.59 -12.24 1.96
CA ALA A 102 3.24 -11.37 1.00
C ALA A 102 2.18 -10.36 0.54
N LYS A 103 2.31 -9.09 0.99
CA LYS A 103 1.60 -7.97 0.40
C LYS A 103 1.82 -8.16 -1.09
N THR A 104 0.74 -8.41 -1.81
CA THR A 104 0.80 -8.73 -3.23
C THR A 104 1.69 -7.65 -3.87
N PRO A 105 2.57 -7.95 -4.83
CA PRO A 105 3.42 -6.90 -5.45
C PRO A 105 2.60 -5.68 -5.91
N LEU A 106 1.31 -5.87 -6.19
CA LEU A 106 0.29 -4.84 -6.39
C LEU A 106 0.21 -3.80 -5.24
N ASP A 107 0.16 -4.22 -3.96
CA ASP A 107 0.02 -3.34 -2.80
C ASP A 107 1.25 -2.45 -2.58
N ALA A 108 2.45 -3.00 -2.82
CA ALA A 108 3.70 -2.24 -2.68
C ALA A 108 3.84 -1.21 -3.80
N GLN A 109 3.49 -1.59 -5.03
CA GLN A 109 3.51 -0.71 -6.19
C GLN A 109 2.41 0.36 -6.10
N GLN A 110 1.27 0.05 -5.48
CA GLN A 110 0.17 0.99 -5.24
C GLN A 110 0.45 1.96 -4.12
N ARG A 111 1.07 1.51 -3.01
CA ARG A 111 1.55 2.45 -1.99
C ARG A 111 2.56 3.42 -2.57
N LEU A 112 3.46 2.92 -3.41
CA LEU A 112 4.40 3.78 -4.13
C LEU A 112 3.67 4.72 -5.11
N ALA A 113 2.66 4.25 -5.85
CA ALA A 113 1.88 5.08 -6.77
C ALA A 113 1.06 6.15 -6.03
N ALA A 114 0.40 5.81 -4.92
CA ALA A 114 -0.31 6.75 -4.07
C ALA A 114 0.64 7.76 -3.42
N GLU A 115 1.82 7.32 -2.98
CA GLU A 115 2.85 8.20 -2.42
C GLU A 115 3.46 9.12 -3.49
N LEU A 116 3.67 8.62 -4.71
CA LEU A 116 4.12 9.41 -5.86
C LEU A 116 3.05 10.41 -6.34
N ALA A 117 1.78 10.00 -6.37
CA ALA A 117 0.65 10.88 -6.69
C ALA A 117 0.47 11.97 -5.62
N ASN A 118 0.70 11.66 -4.35
CA ASN A 118 0.69 12.65 -3.29
C ASN A 118 1.86 13.65 -3.46
N ARG A 119 3.05 13.17 -3.85
CA ARG A 119 4.22 14.02 -4.12
C ARG A 119 4.09 14.87 -5.40
N SER A 120 3.35 14.43 -6.42
CA SER A 120 3.18 15.19 -7.67
C SER A 120 2.29 16.42 -7.51
N ASN A 121 1.43 16.47 -6.48
CA ASN A 121 0.53 17.60 -6.23
C ASN A 121 1.18 18.72 -5.40
N GLY A 122 2.45 18.58 -5.01
CA GLY A 122 3.24 19.60 -4.32
C GLY A 122 3.62 19.19 -2.90
N LEU A 123 4.77 19.69 -2.43
CA LEU A 123 5.21 19.54 -1.04
C LEU A 123 4.50 20.58 -0.18
N PHE A 124 3.27 20.28 0.24
CA PHE A 124 2.60 21.05 1.28
C PHE A 124 3.06 20.53 2.65
N ALA A 125 3.61 21.40 3.49
CA ALA A 125 3.76 21.06 4.89
C ALA A 125 2.36 20.91 5.49
N ASN A 126 2.08 19.83 6.22
CA ASN A 126 0.75 19.59 6.85
C ASN A 126 0.25 20.75 7.73
N ALA A 127 1.12 21.72 8.07
CA ALA A 127 0.77 22.94 8.79
C ALA A 127 -0.06 23.94 7.96
N ASP A 128 -0.02 23.86 6.63
CA ASP A 128 -0.64 24.84 5.72
C ASP A 128 -1.93 24.33 5.06
N THR A 129 -2.39 23.12 5.41
CA THR A 129 -3.61 22.51 4.85
C THR A 129 -4.74 22.51 5.87
N ILE A 130 -5.95 22.82 5.39
CA ILE A 130 -7.17 22.86 6.20
C ILE A 130 -8.17 21.84 5.64
N PRO A 131 -8.82 21.01 6.48
CA PRO A 131 -9.87 20.12 6.00
C PRO A 131 -11.07 20.91 5.45
N ALA A 132 -11.62 20.44 4.33
CA ALA A 132 -12.80 21.01 3.72
C ALA A 132 -13.99 20.05 3.78
N ALA A 133 -15.17 20.60 4.05
CA ALA A 133 -16.43 19.85 3.95
C ALA A 133 -16.89 19.86 2.50
N VAL A 134 -17.15 18.68 1.97
CA VAL A 134 -17.58 18.46 0.59
C VAL A 134 -19.02 17.95 0.59
N ALA A 135 -19.83 18.47 -0.31
CA ALA A 135 -21.13 17.92 -0.65
C ALA A 135 -21.06 17.36 -2.08
N ILE A 136 -21.86 16.33 -2.33
CA ILE A 136 -21.91 15.62 -3.62
C ILE A 136 -23.39 15.52 -4.00
N ASP A 137 -23.75 16.07 -5.16
CA ASP A 137 -25.08 15.94 -5.75
C ASP A 137 -25.24 14.64 -6.57
N GLU A 138 -26.45 14.32 -7.03
CA GLU A 138 -26.73 13.05 -7.74
C GLU A 138 -25.93 12.93 -9.06
N HIS A 139 -25.70 14.04 -9.77
CA HIS A 139 -24.93 14.04 -11.00
C HIS A 139 -23.43 13.88 -10.73
N GLU A 140 -22.93 14.59 -9.71
CA GLU A 140 -21.56 14.48 -9.19
C GLU A 140 -21.28 13.07 -8.67
N GLN A 141 -22.25 12.43 -8.01
CA GLN A 141 -22.15 11.06 -7.53
C GLN A 141 -22.03 10.07 -8.69
N HIS A 142 -22.86 10.22 -9.73
CA HIS A 142 -22.74 9.40 -10.93
C HIS A 142 -21.38 9.58 -11.62
N ASN A 143 -20.87 10.81 -11.69
CA ASN A 143 -19.53 11.08 -12.22
C ASN A 143 -18.43 10.46 -11.36
N LEU A 144 -18.55 10.55 -10.03
CA LEU A 144 -17.59 9.97 -9.09
C LEU A 144 -17.52 8.45 -9.26
N HIS A 145 -18.67 7.77 -9.36
CA HIS A 145 -18.73 6.35 -9.68
C HIS A 145 -17.97 6.03 -10.97
N ARG A 146 -18.22 6.76 -12.06
CA ARG A 146 -17.55 6.52 -13.34
C ARG A 146 -16.03 6.73 -13.27
N VAL A 147 -15.58 7.74 -12.53
CA VAL A 147 -14.16 8.00 -12.34
C VAL A 147 -13.52 6.91 -11.50
N VAL A 148 -14.17 6.48 -10.42
CA VAL A 148 -13.68 5.38 -9.58
C VAL A 148 -13.62 4.07 -10.35
N ASP A 149 -14.64 3.73 -11.13
CA ASP A 149 -14.66 2.53 -11.97
C ASP A 149 -13.53 2.53 -13.00
N GLN A 150 -13.26 3.70 -13.61
CA GLN A 150 -12.15 3.86 -14.53
C GLN A 150 -10.80 3.68 -13.83
N LEU A 151 -10.62 4.28 -12.65
CA LEU A 151 -9.39 4.16 -11.86
C LEU A 151 -9.17 2.72 -11.34
N LEU A 152 -10.25 1.98 -11.04
CA LEU A 152 -10.20 0.56 -10.70
C LEU A 152 -9.81 -0.31 -11.90
N MET A 153 -10.38 -0.01 -13.08
CA MET A 153 -10.09 -0.73 -14.33
C MET A 153 -8.62 -0.59 -14.74
N GLU A 154 -8.07 0.61 -14.63
CA GLU A 154 -6.66 0.90 -14.94
C GLU A 154 -5.69 0.48 -13.81
N GLY A 155 -6.21 -0.10 -12.72
CA GLY A 155 -5.41 -0.62 -11.61
C GLY A 155 -4.77 0.45 -10.72
N VAL A 156 -5.19 1.71 -10.85
CA VAL A 156 -4.79 2.82 -9.99
C VAL A 156 -5.42 2.69 -8.61
N PHE A 157 -6.73 2.42 -8.58
CA PHE A 157 -7.45 2.05 -7.37
C PHE A 157 -7.54 0.52 -7.28
N VAL A 158 -7.62 0.02 -6.05
CA VAL A 158 -7.85 -1.41 -5.79
C VAL A 158 -8.90 -1.61 -4.73
N ASN A 159 -9.78 -2.55 -5.04
CA ASN A 159 -10.72 -3.12 -4.10
C ASN A 159 -10.05 -4.29 -3.39
N GLY A 160 -9.48 -4.02 -2.22
CA GLY A 160 -8.71 -4.99 -1.45
C GLY A 160 -9.14 -5.12 0.01
N TYR A 161 -10.08 -4.30 0.49
CA TYR A 161 -10.43 -4.20 1.92
C TYR A 161 -9.19 -3.99 2.79
N ASP A 162 -8.24 -3.16 2.33
CA ASP A 162 -6.91 -2.95 2.94
C ASP A 162 -6.10 -4.25 3.17
N GLY A 163 -6.38 -5.31 2.41
CA GLY A 163 -5.71 -6.61 2.49
C GLY A 163 -6.27 -7.56 3.55
N LEU A 164 -7.41 -7.22 4.17
CA LEU A 164 -8.04 -8.02 5.22
C LEU A 164 -8.72 -9.27 4.64
N SER A 165 -8.57 -10.40 5.34
CA SER A 165 -9.42 -11.57 5.08
C SER A 165 -10.81 -11.34 5.67
N GLU A 166 -11.80 -12.14 5.27
CA GLU A 166 -13.16 -12.08 5.83
C GLU A 166 -13.19 -12.15 7.36
N LYS A 167 -12.34 -12.98 7.97
CA LYS A 167 -12.17 -13.01 9.43
C LYS A 167 -11.64 -11.69 9.99
N GLY A 168 -10.64 -11.09 9.33
CA GLY A 168 -10.09 -9.80 9.72
C GLY A 168 -11.10 -8.66 9.57
N ILE A 169 -11.97 -8.72 8.55
CA ILE A 169 -13.08 -7.78 8.37
C ILE A 169 -14.06 -7.88 9.54
N VAL A 170 -14.43 -9.10 9.94
CA VAL A 170 -15.34 -9.33 11.09
C VAL A 170 -14.71 -8.84 12.39
N GLU A 171 -13.43 -9.14 12.63
CA GLU A 171 -12.70 -8.69 13.83
C GLU A 171 -12.59 -7.17 13.89
N GLN A 172 -12.24 -6.51 12.78
CA GLN A 172 -12.17 -5.06 12.71
C GLN A 172 -13.54 -4.41 12.93
N TYR A 173 -14.58 -4.95 12.31
CA TYR A 173 -15.95 -4.47 12.50
C TYR A 173 -16.38 -4.60 13.97
N GLN A 174 -16.08 -5.72 14.63
CA GLN A 174 -16.40 -5.89 16.05
C GLN A 174 -15.62 -4.95 16.97
N ALA A 175 -14.37 -4.62 16.62
CA ALA A 175 -13.54 -3.73 17.43
C ALA A 175 -13.86 -2.24 17.23
N THR A 176 -14.23 -1.84 16.01
CA THR A 176 -14.39 -0.43 15.63
C THR A 176 -15.83 -0.01 15.42
N GLU A 177 -16.75 -0.98 15.30
CA GLU A 177 -18.15 -0.80 14.88
C GLU A 177 -18.31 -0.08 13.54
N LYS A 178 -17.25 -0.06 12.71
CA LYS A 178 -17.23 0.61 11.41
C LYS A 178 -17.17 -0.40 10.27
N PRO A 179 -17.96 -0.22 9.19
CA PRO A 179 -17.85 -1.00 7.97
C PRO A 179 -16.44 -0.95 7.37
N VAL A 180 -16.01 -2.04 6.74
CA VAL A 180 -14.74 -2.06 6.01
C VAL A 180 -15.02 -1.80 4.54
N THR A 181 -14.56 -0.66 4.03
CA THR A 181 -14.73 -0.26 2.63
C THR A 181 -13.92 -1.16 1.70
N ALA A 182 -14.45 -1.44 0.50
CA ALA A 182 -13.72 -2.19 -0.52
C ALA A 182 -12.51 -1.41 -1.00
N LEU A 183 -12.71 -0.10 -1.21
CA LEU A 183 -11.68 0.83 -1.60
C LEU A 183 -10.66 0.99 -0.45
N ASN A 184 -9.38 0.87 -0.79
CA ASN A 184 -8.31 1.01 0.20
C ASN A 184 -8.21 2.45 0.74
N SER A 185 -7.74 2.56 1.98
CA SER A 185 -7.65 3.80 2.78
C SER A 185 -6.71 4.90 2.22
N GLN A 186 -6.03 4.66 1.10
CA GLN A 186 -5.08 5.59 0.46
C GLN A 186 -5.41 5.83 -1.03
N SER A 187 -6.70 5.89 -1.36
CA SER A 187 -7.18 6.05 -2.73
C SER A 187 -7.16 7.52 -3.17
N VAL A 188 -5.95 8.03 -3.40
CA VAL A 188 -5.71 9.38 -3.94
C VAL A 188 -5.74 9.30 -5.47
N PRO A 189 -6.61 10.06 -6.16
CA PRO A 189 -6.66 10.04 -7.60
C PRO A 189 -5.43 10.74 -8.21
N PRO A 190 -4.98 10.34 -9.42
CA PRO A 190 -3.79 10.92 -10.05
C PRO A 190 -3.94 12.39 -10.43
N TYR A 191 -5.16 12.80 -10.83
CA TYR A 191 -5.46 14.18 -11.18
C TYR A 191 -6.66 14.66 -10.37
N PHE A 192 -6.50 15.81 -9.72
CA PHE A 192 -7.60 16.55 -9.13
C PHE A 192 -7.36 18.06 -9.23
N GLU A 193 -8.43 18.83 -9.32
CA GLU A 193 -8.35 20.28 -9.48
C GLU A 193 -9.58 20.97 -8.86
N LEU A 194 -9.37 22.16 -8.30
CA LEU A 194 -10.44 23.04 -7.87
C LEU A 194 -10.81 23.99 -9.00
N VAL A 195 -12.06 23.96 -9.43
CA VAL A 195 -12.58 24.87 -10.45
C VAL A 195 -13.65 25.74 -9.81
N HIS A 196 -13.58 27.05 -10.10
CA HIS A 196 -14.68 27.93 -9.76
C HIS A 196 -15.71 27.91 -10.88
N ASP A 197 -16.90 27.41 -10.59
CA ASP A 197 -18.03 27.54 -11.50
C ASP A 197 -18.68 28.91 -11.29
N GLU A 198 -18.43 29.82 -12.24
CA GLU A 198 -19.00 31.18 -12.22
C GLU A 198 -20.53 31.18 -12.34
N LEU A 199 -21.13 30.15 -12.95
CA LEU A 199 -22.58 30.10 -13.18
C LEU A 199 -23.34 29.73 -11.90
N GLN A 200 -22.80 28.76 -11.14
CA GLN A 200 -23.41 28.31 -9.89
C GLN A 200 -22.76 28.93 -8.64
N HIS A 201 -21.76 29.80 -8.84
CA HIS A 201 -20.97 30.42 -7.77
C HIS A 201 -20.37 29.41 -6.77
N ARG A 202 -20.06 28.19 -7.20
CA ARG A 202 -19.57 27.10 -6.33
C ARG A 202 -18.13 26.72 -6.68
N LEU A 203 -17.41 26.20 -5.69
CA LEU A 203 -16.08 25.62 -5.90
C LEU A 203 -16.24 24.12 -6.15
N GLU A 204 -16.14 23.72 -7.40
CA GLU A 204 -16.26 22.35 -7.87
C GLU A 204 -14.91 21.62 -7.82
N ILE A 205 -14.96 20.36 -7.42
CA ILE A 205 -13.83 19.45 -7.38
C ILE A 205 -13.92 18.57 -8.63
N TYR A 206 -12.88 18.64 -9.44
CA TYR A 206 -12.71 17.78 -10.60
C TYR A 206 -11.72 16.68 -10.27
N ILE A 207 -12.05 15.44 -10.61
CA ILE A 207 -11.16 14.28 -10.46
C ILE A 207 -11.09 13.51 -11.78
N GLY A 208 -9.93 12.95 -12.11
CA GLY A 208 -9.77 12.04 -13.23
C GLY A 208 -8.44 11.30 -13.23
N MET A 209 -8.23 10.48 -14.25
CA MET A 209 -6.93 9.86 -14.53
C MET A 209 -5.90 10.91 -15.00
N ASN A 210 -6.37 11.93 -15.70
CA ASN A 210 -5.59 13.05 -16.22
C ASN A 210 -6.49 14.27 -16.43
N GLN A 211 -5.90 15.40 -16.85
CA GLN A 211 -6.61 16.66 -17.09
C GLN A 211 -7.69 16.57 -18.19
N MET A 212 -7.54 15.70 -19.18
CA MET A 212 -8.48 15.58 -20.30
C MET A 212 -9.75 14.81 -19.93
N GLU A 213 -9.63 13.87 -18.99
CA GLU A 213 -10.71 12.95 -18.59
C GLU A 213 -11.34 13.32 -17.24
N ARG A 214 -10.99 14.50 -16.71
CA ARG A 214 -11.51 14.99 -15.44
C ARG A 214 -13.03 15.24 -15.50
N ARG A 215 -13.73 14.91 -14.43
CA ARG A 215 -15.18 15.13 -14.27
C ARG A 215 -15.47 15.85 -12.95
N PRO A 216 -16.55 16.64 -12.87
CA PRO A 216 -17.01 17.22 -11.61
C PRO A 216 -17.60 16.12 -10.74
N VAL A 217 -17.10 15.99 -9.51
CA VAL A 217 -17.43 14.88 -8.59
C VAL A 217 -17.86 15.34 -7.20
N GLY A 218 -17.95 16.65 -6.98
CA GLY A 218 -18.36 17.23 -5.71
C GLY A 218 -18.03 18.71 -5.65
N HIS A 219 -18.55 19.38 -4.63
CA HIS A 219 -18.29 20.80 -4.41
C HIS A 219 -18.00 21.10 -2.93
N ILE A 220 -17.15 22.09 -2.70
CA ILE A 220 -16.77 22.52 -1.34
C ILE A 220 -17.88 23.40 -0.76
N THR A 221 -18.32 23.07 0.45
CA THR A 221 -19.30 23.87 1.21
C THR A 221 -18.64 24.68 2.31
N LYS A 222 -17.63 24.12 2.99
CA LYS A 222 -16.90 24.77 4.09
C LYS A 222 -15.43 24.45 4.07
N ILE A 223 -14.60 25.37 4.57
CA ILE A 223 -13.17 25.18 4.76
C ILE A 223 -12.86 25.45 6.22
N GLY A 224 -12.46 24.40 6.95
CA GLY A 224 -12.40 24.41 8.40
C GLY A 224 -13.78 24.75 9.00
N LEU A 225 -13.86 25.89 9.68
CA LEU A 225 -15.11 26.40 10.26
C LEU A 225 -15.73 27.54 9.44
N THR A 226 -15.11 27.93 8.32
CA THR A 226 -15.54 29.07 7.51
C THR A 226 -16.33 28.59 6.31
N ASP A 227 -17.37 29.35 5.95
CA ASP A 227 -18.11 29.15 4.72
C ASP A 227 -17.22 29.35 3.48
N VAL A 228 -17.42 28.54 2.45
CA VAL A 228 -16.59 28.54 1.24
C VAL A 228 -16.55 29.89 0.54
N HIS A 229 -17.66 30.63 0.49
CA HIS A 229 -17.72 31.91 -0.20
C HIS A 229 -16.87 32.95 0.52
N THR A 230 -16.99 33.02 1.86
CA THR A 230 -16.18 33.93 2.67
C THR A 230 -14.69 33.60 2.62
N ALA A 231 -14.35 32.32 2.55
CA ALA A 231 -12.97 31.87 2.44
C ALA A 231 -12.36 32.22 1.07
N HIS A 232 -13.12 32.03 -0.01
CA HIS A 232 -12.69 32.33 -1.38
C HIS A 232 -12.45 33.82 -1.63
N ASP A 233 -13.23 34.71 -1.01
CA ASP A 233 -13.03 36.15 -1.15
C ASP A 233 -11.70 36.61 -0.53
N LYS A 234 -11.35 36.04 0.63
CA LYS A 234 -10.18 36.44 1.42
C LYS A 234 -8.89 35.76 1.00
N TYR A 235 -8.99 34.54 0.47
CA TYR A 235 -7.85 33.67 0.20
C TYR A 235 -7.93 33.05 -1.19
N GLN A 236 -6.77 32.86 -1.80
CA GLN A 236 -6.64 31.97 -2.95
C GLN A 236 -6.55 30.53 -2.44
N LEU A 237 -7.47 29.69 -2.91
CA LEU A 237 -7.67 28.33 -2.42
C LEU A 237 -7.19 27.32 -3.47
N TYR A 238 -6.50 26.28 -3.02
CA TYR A 238 -5.96 25.21 -3.86
C TYR A 238 -6.22 23.86 -3.20
N LEU A 239 -6.54 22.82 -3.97
CA LEU A 239 -6.58 21.46 -3.43
C LEU A 239 -5.17 20.99 -3.13
N ALA A 240 -4.93 20.59 -1.88
CA ALA A 240 -3.67 19.99 -1.46
C ALA A 240 -3.73 18.46 -1.57
N THR A 241 -4.85 17.87 -1.15
CA THR A 241 -5.04 16.42 -1.23
C THR A 241 -6.53 16.12 -1.36
N VAL A 242 -6.84 15.13 -2.19
CA VAL A 242 -8.18 14.55 -2.32
C VAL A 242 -8.06 13.04 -2.11
N VAL A 243 -8.86 12.49 -1.21
CA VAL A 243 -8.94 11.04 -0.97
C VAL A 243 -10.37 10.61 -1.23
N VAL A 244 -10.54 9.60 -2.09
CA VAL A 244 -11.84 8.97 -2.30
C VAL A 244 -12.08 7.98 -1.16
N THR A 245 -13.27 8.04 -0.58
CA THR A 245 -13.68 7.28 0.60
C THR A 245 -15.06 6.64 0.35
N GLY A 246 -15.51 5.74 1.24
CA GLY A 246 -16.82 5.09 1.10
C GLY A 246 -16.85 4.04 -0.01
N GLY A 247 -17.98 3.95 -0.70
CA GLY A 247 -18.22 2.92 -1.71
C GLY A 247 -18.67 1.57 -1.12
N PRO A 248 -18.77 0.52 -1.96
CA PRO A 248 -19.17 -0.81 -1.53
C PRO A 248 -18.35 -1.28 -0.33
N ASN A 249 -19.00 -1.72 0.73
CA ASN A 249 -18.37 -2.08 1.98
C ASN A 249 -18.81 -3.46 2.45
N LYS A 250 -18.08 -4.03 3.41
CA LYS A 250 -18.41 -5.28 4.06
C LYS A 250 -18.64 -5.08 5.55
N ILE A 251 -19.73 -5.66 6.04
CA ILE A 251 -20.08 -5.73 7.46
C ILE A 251 -20.04 -7.17 7.98
N ALA A 252 -19.90 -7.33 9.29
CA ALA A 252 -19.91 -8.64 9.92
C ALA A 252 -21.30 -9.29 9.83
N GLY A 253 -21.36 -10.50 9.26
CA GLY A 253 -22.53 -11.36 9.19
C GLY A 253 -22.57 -12.40 10.31
N ARG A 254 -23.54 -13.32 10.23
CA ARG A 254 -23.68 -14.42 11.20
C ARG A 254 -22.58 -15.47 11.00
N SER A 255 -22.09 -16.04 12.10
CA SER A 255 -21.12 -17.16 12.09
C SER A 255 -19.82 -16.88 11.32
N GLY A 256 -19.34 -15.63 11.33
CA GLY A 256 -18.07 -15.25 10.71
C GLY A 256 -18.13 -15.04 9.19
N SER A 257 -19.34 -14.90 8.63
CA SER A 257 -19.54 -14.45 7.23
C SER A 257 -19.44 -12.92 7.13
N THR A 258 -19.27 -12.41 5.92
CA THR A 258 -19.37 -10.96 5.62
C THR A 258 -20.55 -10.68 4.71
N ILE A 259 -21.27 -9.58 4.94
CA ILE A 259 -22.35 -9.11 4.07
C ILE A 259 -21.82 -7.92 3.27
N LEU A 260 -22.00 -7.93 1.95
CA LEU A 260 -21.70 -6.80 1.09
C LEU A 260 -22.85 -5.80 1.16
N THR A 261 -22.53 -4.52 1.36
CA THR A 261 -23.49 -3.43 1.29
C THR A 261 -22.98 -2.40 0.30
N GLU A 262 -23.88 -1.93 -0.55
CA GLU A 262 -23.58 -0.84 -1.47
C GLU A 262 -23.79 0.48 -0.73
N GLU A 263 -22.74 1.29 -0.68
CA GLU A 263 -22.77 2.65 -0.18
C GLU A 263 -22.18 3.58 -1.23
N ASP A 264 -22.60 4.83 -1.15
CA ASP A 264 -22.10 5.90 -1.99
C ASP A 264 -20.62 6.20 -1.72
N TYR A 265 -19.89 6.56 -2.77
CA TYR A 265 -18.56 7.13 -2.63
C TYR A 265 -18.64 8.53 -2.01
N GLY A 266 -17.62 8.89 -1.23
CA GLY A 266 -17.44 10.19 -0.61
C GLY A 266 -16.04 10.74 -0.86
N LEU A 267 -15.85 12.03 -0.54
CA LEU A 267 -14.58 12.72 -0.74
C LEU A 267 -14.08 13.33 0.57
N GLN A 268 -12.83 13.04 0.92
CA GLN A 268 -12.11 13.74 1.98
C GLN A 268 -11.08 14.67 1.34
N VAL A 269 -11.23 15.96 1.60
CA VAL A 269 -10.46 17.00 0.92
C VAL A 269 -9.70 17.87 1.91
N GLN A 270 -8.46 18.17 1.56
CA GLN A 270 -7.63 19.16 2.22
C GLN A 270 -7.31 20.30 1.25
N VAL A 271 -7.49 21.53 1.72
CA VAL A 271 -7.29 22.76 0.95
C VAL A 271 -6.11 23.51 1.52
N ALA A 272 -5.16 23.88 0.66
CA ALA A 272 -4.14 24.87 0.96
C ALA A 272 -4.67 26.26 0.62
N TYR A 273 -4.27 27.26 1.41
CA TYR A 273 -4.69 28.63 1.21
C TYR A 273 -3.48 29.57 1.13
N LYS A 274 -3.63 30.62 0.33
CA LYS A 274 -2.69 31.73 0.27
C LYS A 274 -3.46 33.02 0.45
N GLN A 275 -2.92 33.93 1.26
CA GLN A 275 -3.51 35.27 1.40
C GLN A 275 -3.52 35.96 0.04
N ARG A 276 -4.67 36.51 -0.34
CA ARG A 276 -4.77 37.34 -1.55
C ARG A 276 -4.03 38.63 -1.24
N ASN A 277 -2.80 38.76 -1.73
CA ASN A 277 -2.08 40.03 -1.63
C ASN A 277 -2.86 41.04 -2.45
N ASN A 278 -3.62 41.91 -1.77
CA ASN A 278 -4.12 43.13 -2.37
C ASN A 278 -2.88 44.00 -2.66
N ALA A 279 -2.45 44.01 -3.92
CA ALA A 279 -1.52 45.02 -4.43
C ALA A 279 -2.30 46.31 -4.70
#